data_AF-A0A183ADE6-F1
#
_entry.id   AF-A0A183ADE6-F1
#
_cell.length_a   1.000
_cell.length_b   1.000
_cell.length_c   1.000
_cell.angle_alpha   90.00
_cell.angle_beta   90.00
_cell.angle_gamma   90.00
#
_symmetry.space_group_name_H-M   'P 1'
#
loop_
_entity.id
_entity.type
_entity.pdbx_description
1 polymer ?
#
loop_
_entity_poly.entity_id
_entity_poly.type
_entity_poly.pdbx_seq_one_letter_code
_entity_poly.pdbx_strand_id
1 'polypeptide(L)'
;MRKAINFFNAETLIRPNGPGLGATLLLHDTQPAFLLGTIKHWPGLTSSIYQACLSMLANRDDRERRETVLRDARLQLPIPAEWSVQGCPPECDLLSLDQDEPEPPSAWLIERCFKPLFYTDTGLYCTAMPVRVSVDNEDNATNPGDGFIIRPVRLGLLLVHVTASVPPGISLEAVEQCVATCALG
;
A
#
# COMPACT_ATOMS: atom_id res chain seq x y z
N MET A 1 -11.95 -15.28 -24.01
CA MET A 1 -12.41 -13.95 -23.55
C MET A 1 -12.61 -14.00 -22.03
N ARG A 2 -11.66 -13.47 -21.25
CA ARG A 2 -11.82 -13.34 -19.80
C ARG A 2 -12.66 -12.10 -19.55
N LYS A 3 -13.90 -12.27 -19.07
CA LYS A 3 -14.72 -11.15 -18.59
C LYS A 3 -14.02 -10.56 -17.36
N ALA A 4 -13.54 -9.33 -17.48
CA ALA A 4 -13.08 -8.56 -16.34
C ALA A 4 -14.26 -8.40 -15.38
N ILE A 5 -14.10 -8.97 -14.19
CA ILE A 5 -15.09 -8.92 -13.14
C ILE A 5 -14.95 -7.53 -12.48
N ASN A 6 -15.79 -6.58 -12.87
CA ASN A 6 -15.91 -5.28 -12.20
C ASN A 6 -16.68 -5.45 -10.88
N PHE A 7 -15.98 -5.79 -9.79
CA PHE A 7 -16.55 -5.79 -8.42
C PHE A 7 -15.95 -4.72 -7.49
N PHE A 8 -15.00 -3.92 -7.95
CA PHE A 8 -14.32 -2.94 -7.09
C PHE A 8 -14.84 -1.53 -7.33
N ASN A 9 -15.61 -0.98 -6.39
CA ASN A 9 -15.95 0.44 -6.39
C ASN A 9 -14.78 1.24 -5.78
N ALA A 10 -13.78 1.54 -6.62
CA ALA A 10 -12.61 2.32 -6.24
C ALA A 10 -12.96 3.78 -5.87
N GLU A 11 -14.15 4.26 -6.25
CA GLU A 11 -14.52 5.66 -6.13
C GLU A 11 -14.63 6.14 -4.68
N THR A 12 -14.83 5.26 -3.70
CA THR A 12 -14.86 5.69 -2.28
C THR A 12 -13.50 5.57 -1.59
N LEU A 13 -12.60 4.79 -2.15
CA LEU A 13 -11.30 4.51 -1.54
C LEU A 13 -10.20 5.40 -2.10
N ILE A 14 -10.19 5.65 -3.41
CA ILE A 14 -9.13 6.37 -4.10
C ILE A 14 -9.50 7.85 -4.26
N ARG A 15 -8.51 8.73 -4.18
CA ARG A 15 -8.70 10.17 -4.43
C ARG A 15 -9.32 10.43 -5.82
N PRO A 16 -10.20 11.44 -5.96
CA PRO A 16 -10.42 12.56 -5.04
C PRO A 16 -11.36 12.26 -3.85
N ASN A 17 -12.04 11.13 -3.85
CA ASN A 17 -13.19 10.85 -2.99
C ASN A 17 -12.84 10.02 -1.75
N GLY A 18 -11.62 9.50 -1.65
CA GLY A 18 -11.16 8.69 -0.53
C GLY A 18 -9.71 8.96 -0.11
N PRO A 19 -9.24 8.32 0.97
CA PRO A 19 -7.91 8.53 1.54
C PRO A 19 -6.77 7.85 0.77
N GLY A 20 -7.09 6.94 -0.15
CA GLY A 20 -6.15 6.13 -0.90
C GLY A 20 -5.39 6.92 -1.97
N LEU A 21 -4.06 6.84 -1.91
CA LEU A 21 -3.12 7.25 -2.95
C LEU A 21 -2.83 6.12 -3.95
N GLY A 22 -3.01 4.87 -3.51
CA GLY A 22 -2.87 3.68 -4.34
C GLY A 22 -3.48 2.47 -3.66
N ALA A 23 -3.92 1.49 -4.44
CA ALA A 23 -4.47 0.25 -3.91
C ALA A 23 -4.19 -0.93 -4.84
N THR A 24 -4.14 -2.12 -4.25
CA THR A 24 -4.13 -3.38 -4.97
C THR A 24 -4.83 -4.47 -4.18
N LEU A 25 -5.52 -5.36 -4.89
CA LEU A 25 -5.95 -6.66 -4.36
C LEU A 25 -5.03 -7.72 -4.92
N LEU A 26 -4.20 -8.31 -4.07
CA LEU A 26 -3.37 -9.47 -4.41
C LEU A 26 -4.15 -10.75 -4.10
N LEU A 27 -4.40 -11.55 -5.11
CA LEU A 27 -5.09 -12.84 -4.97
C LEU A 27 -4.18 -13.87 -4.29
N HIS A 28 -4.76 -15.00 -3.86
CA HIS A 28 -4.01 -16.08 -3.21
C HIS A 28 -2.87 -16.68 -4.06
N ASP A 29 -2.98 -16.61 -5.39
CA ASP A 29 -1.93 -17.00 -6.32
C ASP A 29 -0.91 -15.88 -6.59
N THR A 30 -0.93 -14.82 -5.77
CA THR A 30 -0.09 -13.62 -5.83
C THR A 30 -0.31 -12.72 -7.05
N GLN A 31 -1.27 -13.05 -7.92
CA GLN A 31 -1.63 -12.20 -9.04
C GLN A 31 -2.42 -10.97 -8.55
N PRO A 32 -2.11 -9.76 -9.03
CA PRO A 32 -2.94 -8.61 -8.74
C PRO A 32 -4.25 -8.69 -9.52
N ALA A 33 -5.38 -8.57 -8.84
CA ALA A 33 -6.67 -8.33 -9.50
C ALA A 33 -6.73 -6.91 -10.10
N PHE A 34 -6.07 -5.95 -9.45
CA PHE A 34 -5.86 -4.60 -9.94
C PHE A 34 -4.63 -3.96 -9.27
N LEU A 35 -4.06 -2.93 -9.89
CA LEU A 35 -3.01 -2.08 -9.33
C LEU A 35 -3.36 -0.62 -9.66
N LEU A 36 -3.46 0.24 -8.65
CA LEU A 36 -3.92 1.62 -8.80
C LEU A 36 -2.97 2.62 -8.14
N GLY A 37 -2.90 3.83 -8.72
CA GLY A 37 -2.18 4.96 -8.16
C GLY A 37 -0.70 4.68 -7.91
N THR A 38 -0.20 4.98 -6.72
CA THR A 38 1.21 4.78 -6.34
C THR A 38 1.68 3.32 -6.37
N ILE A 39 0.77 2.35 -6.54
CA ILE A 39 1.04 0.91 -6.51
C ILE A 39 1.10 0.30 -7.94
N LYS A 40 0.77 1.06 -8.98
CA LYS A 40 0.67 0.55 -10.37
C LYS A 40 1.93 -0.11 -10.93
N HIS A 41 3.11 0.22 -10.40
CA HIS A 41 4.40 -0.28 -10.87
C HIS A 41 4.87 -1.58 -10.19
N TRP A 42 4.02 -2.23 -9.39
CA TRP A 42 4.38 -3.47 -8.68
C TRP A 42 4.23 -4.82 -9.41
N PRO A 43 3.86 -4.98 -10.71
CA PRO A 43 3.59 -6.30 -11.29
C PRO A 43 4.67 -7.38 -11.09
N GLY A 44 5.96 -6.99 -11.00
CA GLY A 44 7.08 -7.92 -10.76
C GLY A 44 7.39 -8.23 -9.29
N LEU A 45 6.75 -7.54 -8.35
CA LEU A 45 7.08 -7.56 -6.91
C LEU A 45 5.92 -8.08 -6.05
N THR A 46 4.76 -8.36 -6.65
CA THR A 46 3.54 -8.74 -5.93
C THR A 46 3.72 -9.98 -5.07
N SER A 47 4.42 -11.01 -5.55
CA SER A 47 4.70 -12.23 -4.77
C SER A 47 5.49 -11.95 -3.51
N SER A 48 6.60 -11.22 -3.62
CA SER A 48 7.45 -10.85 -2.48
C SER A 48 6.70 -10.00 -1.45
N ILE A 49 5.93 -9.02 -1.93
CA ILE A 49 5.10 -8.15 -1.08
C ILE A 49 4.01 -8.96 -0.38
N TYR A 50 3.34 -9.87 -1.09
CA TYR A 50 2.31 -10.74 -0.53
C TYR A 50 2.86 -11.61 0.61
N GLN A 51 4.02 -12.26 0.41
CA GLN A 51 4.65 -13.09 1.43
C GLN A 51 5.12 -12.28 2.66
N ALA A 52 5.68 -11.09 2.44
CA ALA A 52 6.07 -10.19 3.52
C ALA A 52 4.84 -9.76 4.36
N CYS A 53 3.73 -9.42 3.69
CA CYS A 53 2.48 -9.07 4.36
C CYS A 53 1.90 -10.23 5.15
N LEU A 54 1.84 -11.44 4.58
CA LEU A 54 1.36 -12.63 5.29
C LEU A 54 2.21 -12.95 6.53
N SER A 55 3.53 -12.77 6.44
CA SER A 55 4.43 -13.02 7.57
C SER A 55 4.13 -12.10 8.76
N MET A 56 3.78 -10.84 8.50
CA MET A 56 3.37 -9.88 9.53
C MET A 56 1.96 -10.16 10.08
N LEU A 57 1.09 -10.81 9.30
CA LEU A 57 -0.29 -11.14 9.69
C LEU A 57 -0.44 -12.52 10.34
N ALA A 58 0.55 -13.41 10.19
CA ALA A 58 0.48 -14.78 10.68
C ALA A 58 0.33 -14.85 12.20
N ASN A 59 -0.45 -15.83 12.68
CA ASN A 59 -0.73 -16.10 14.09
C ASN A 59 -1.23 -14.86 14.86
N ARG A 60 -2.33 -14.28 14.38
CA ARG A 60 -2.89 -13.02 14.90
C ARG A 60 -3.36 -13.07 16.36
N ASP A 61 -3.61 -14.26 16.91
CA ASP A 61 -3.98 -14.44 18.32
C ASP A 61 -2.75 -14.54 19.24
N ASP A 62 -1.55 -14.70 18.66
CA ASP A 62 -0.29 -14.71 19.40
C ASP A 62 0.13 -13.27 19.73
N ARG A 63 -0.14 -12.87 20.97
CA ARG A 63 0.18 -11.54 21.48
C ARG A 63 1.68 -11.23 21.45
N GLU A 64 2.52 -12.19 21.82
CA GLU A 64 3.98 -11.98 21.88
C GLU A 64 4.55 -11.76 20.47
N ARG A 65 4.06 -12.55 19.51
CA ARG A 65 4.40 -12.36 18.10
C ARG A 65 3.96 -10.99 17.59
N ARG A 66 2.73 -10.56 17.91
CA ARG A 66 2.23 -9.23 17.51
C ARG A 66 3.09 -8.11 18.07
N GLU A 67 3.47 -8.20 19.34
CA GLU A 67 4.36 -7.21 19.97
C GLU A 67 5.73 -7.18 19.28
N THR A 68 6.28 -8.35 18.92
CA THR A 68 7.51 -8.46 18.12
C THR A 68 7.38 -7.80 16.75
N VAL A 69 6.28 -8.06 16.02
CA VAL A 69 6.04 -7.45 14.70
C VAL A 69 5.93 -5.93 14.80
N LEU A 70 5.17 -5.41 15.77
CA LEU A 70 5.05 -3.96 15.98
C LEU A 70 6.38 -3.30 16.33
N ARG A 71 7.25 -4.01 17.06
CA ARG A 71 8.55 -3.46 17.47
C ARG A 71 9.56 -3.50 16.34
N ASP A 72 9.67 -4.63 15.65
CA ASP A 72 10.87 -4.99 14.88
C ASP A 72 10.62 -5.03 13.37
N ALA A 73 9.39 -5.34 12.92
CA ALA A 73 9.13 -5.52 11.49
C ALA A 73 9.16 -4.19 10.72
N ARG A 74 9.58 -4.28 9.47
CA ARG A 74 9.61 -3.18 8.49
C ARG A 74 9.23 -3.72 7.13
N LEU A 75 8.40 -2.97 6.41
CA LEU A 75 7.99 -3.27 5.06
C LEU A 75 8.58 -2.21 4.12
N GLN A 76 9.55 -2.60 3.31
CA GLN A 76 10.09 -1.75 2.26
C GLN A 76 9.26 -1.94 1.00
N LEU A 77 8.68 -0.85 0.51
CA LEU A 77 7.84 -0.84 -0.67
C LEU A 77 8.45 0.07 -1.74
N PRO A 78 8.37 -0.31 -3.03
CA PRO A 78 8.86 0.49 -4.14
C PRO A 78 7.85 1.62 -4.45
N ILE A 79 7.70 2.54 -3.51
CA ILE A 79 6.89 3.76 -3.61
C ILE A 79 7.86 4.93 -3.43
N PRO A 80 8.09 5.77 -4.45
CA PRO A 80 8.87 6.99 -4.30
C PRO A 80 8.30 7.91 -3.21
N ALA A 81 9.17 8.49 -2.37
CA ALA A 81 8.77 9.28 -1.21
C ALA A 81 7.97 10.53 -1.59
N GLU A 82 8.27 11.12 -2.73
CA GLU A 82 7.55 12.25 -3.32
C GLU A 82 6.10 11.89 -3.65
N TRP A 83 5.82 10.66 -4.12
CA TRP A 83 4.47 10.23 -4.48
C TRP A 83 3.59 9.97 -3.25
N SER A 84 4.20 9.62 -2.12
CA SER A 84 3.53 9.55 -0.82
C SER A 84 2.98 10.89 -0.35
N VAL A 85 3.66 11.99 -0.69
CA VAL A 85 3.27 13.34 -0.24
C VAL A 85 2.37 14.02 -1.27
N GLN A 86 2.75 13.95 -2.54
CA GLN A 86 2.15 14.74 -3.62
C GLN A 86 1.13 13.94 -4.43
N GLY A 87 1.03 12.63 -4.21
CA GLY A 87 0.33 11.71 -5.10
C GLY A 87 1.19 11.31 -6.29
N CYS A 88 0.75 10.31 -7.04
CA CYS A 88 1.42 9.90 -8.26
C CYS A 88 1.23 10.99 -9.34
N PRO A 89 2.30 11.47 -10.01
CA PRO A 89 2.17 12.43 -11.09
C PRO A 89 1.31 11.88 -12.24
N PRO A 90 0.49 12.73 -12.89
CA PRO A 90 -0.37 12.30 -13.98
C PRO A 90 0.43 11.80 -15.20
N GLU A 91 1.66 12.26 -15.40
CA GLU A 91 2.55 11.71 -16.43
C GLU A 91 2.97 10.26 -16.18
N CYS A 92 2.94 9.78 -14.93
CA CYS A 92 3.15 8.38 -14.64
C CYS A 92 1.91 7.52 -14.97
N ASP A 93 0.70 8.10 -15.12
CA ASP A 93 -0.51 7.37 -15.55
C ASP A 93 -0.46 7.02 -17.05
N LEU A 94 0.47 7.62 -17.81
CA LEU A 94 0.65 7.40 -19.25
C LEU A 94 1.69 6.33 -19.59
N LEU A 95 2.36 5.73 -18.60
CA LEU A 95 3.19 4.53 -18.81
C LEU A 95 2.27 3.32 -18.96
N SER A 96 1.68 3.28 -20.15
CA SER A 96 0.93 2.19 -20.74
C SER A 96 1.66 0.88 -20.53
N LEU A 97 0.89 -0.20 -20.36
CA LEU A 97 1.29 -1.60 -20.36
C LEU A 97 1.89 -2.05 -21.72
N ASP A 98 2.66 -1.21 -22.40
CA ASP A 98 3.42 -1.60 -23.57
C ASP A 98 4.78 -2.13 -23.10
N GLN A 99 4.99 -3.42 -23.37
CA GLN A 99 6.02 -4.28 -22.79
C GLN A 99 7.46 -4.03 -23.28
N ASP A 100 7.81 -2.85 -23.79
CA ASP A 100 9.12 -2.62 -24.43
C ASP A 100 9.79 -1.27 -24.08
N GLU A 101 9.47 -0.66 -22.93
CA GLU A 101 10.25 0.49 -22.44
C GLU A 101 11.29 0.06 -21.38
N PRO A 102 12.50 0.66 -21.42
CA PRO A 102 13.59 0.29 -20.53
C PRO A 102 13.17 0.49 -19.08
N GLU A 103 13.54 -0.47 -18.23
CA GLU A 103 13.33 -0.40 -16.79
C GLU A 103 13.57 1.04 -16.29
N PRO A 104 12.63 1.64 -15.54
CA PRO A 104 12.89 2.96 -14.97
C PRO A 104 14.21 2.85 -14.20
N PRO A 105 15.15 3.78 -14.40
CA PRO A 105 16.48 3.68 -13.84
C PRO A 105 16.35 3.39 -12.35
N SER A 106 16.94 2.27 -11.91
CA SER A 106 16.93 1.76 -10.54
C SER A 106 17.33 2.79 -9.48
N ALA A 107 17.88 3.92 -9.90
CA ALA A 107 18.19 5.10 -9.09
C ALA A 107 16.98 5.94 -8.61
N TRP A 108 15.76 5.73 -9.13
CA TRP A 108 14.58 6.58 -8.81
C TRP A 108 13.59 5.95 -7.82
N LEU A 109 13.70 4.66 -7.53
CA LEU A 109 12.86 4.01 -6.52
C LEU A 109 13.54 4.09 -5.16
N ILE A 110 13.47 5.27 -4.52
CA ILE A 110 13.68 5.33 -3.07
C ILE A 110 12.58 4.48 -2.44
N GLU A 111 12.94 3.32 -1.89
CA GLU A 111 11.97 2.45 -1.22
C GLU A 111 11.39 3.15 0.02
N ARG A 112 10.07 3.28 0.06
CA ARG A 112 9.36 3.77 1.24
C ARG A 112 9.29 2.67 2.28
N CYS A 113 9.87 2.94 3.44
CA CYS A 113 9.84 2.03 4.58
C CYS A 113 8.60 2.31 5.43
N PHE A 114 7.76 1.30 5.61
CA PHE A 114 6.59 1.33 6.49
C PHE A 114 6.85 0.46 7.72
N LYS A 115 6.53 1.00 8.90
CA LYS A 115 6.59 0.28 10.17
C LYS A 115 5.16 0.01 10.67
N PRO A 116 4.84 -1.22 11.09
CA PRO A 116 3.57 -1.52 11.74
C PRO A 116 3.35 -0.63 12.98
N LEU A 117 2.19 0.01 13.06
CA LEU A 117 1.83 0.89 14.16
C LEU A 117 0.87 0.19 15.13
N PHE A 118 -0.18 -0.44 14.61
CA PHE A 118 -1.11 -1.25 15.40
C PHE A 118 -1.86 -2.26 14.53
N TYR A 119 -2.26 -3.37 15.16
CA TYR A 119 -3.20 -4.33 14.58
C TYR A 119 -4.63 -3.86 14.84
N THR A 120 -5.50 -4.05 13.85
CA THR A 120 -6.95 -3.91 14.03
C THR A 120 -7.59 -5.28 14.22
N ASP A 121 -8.92 -5.29 14.37
CA ASP A 121 -9.73 -6.50 14.34
C ASP A 121 -9.75 -7.19 12.96
N THR A 122 -9.19 -6.54 11.95
CA THR A 122 -9.36 -6.93 10.55
C THR A 122 -8.06 -6.93 9.75
N GLY A 123 -6.98 -6.35 10.25
CA GLY A 123 -5.73 -6.22 9.51
C GLY A 123 -4.63 -5.52 10.31
N LEU A 124 -3.75 -4.84 9.60
CA LEU A 124 -2.57 -4.14 10.14
C LEU A 124 -2.47 -2.75 9.52
N TYR A 125 -2.30 -1.73 10.35
CA TYR A 125 -1.96 -0.39 9.91
C TYR A 125 -0.47 -0.15 10.11
N CYS A 126 0.20 0.28 9.04
CA CYS A 126 1.60 0.68 9.05
C CYS A 126 1.71 2.18 8.79
N THR A 127 2.68 2.82 9.43
CA THR A 127 3.03 4.23 9.19
C THR A 127 4.35 4.29 8.45
N ALA A 128 4.47 5.23 7.52
CA ALA A 128 5.74 5.45 6.85
C ALA A 128 6.77 6.01 7.84
N MET A 129 8.01 5.56 7.67
CA MET A 129 9.15 6.07 8.40
C MET A 129 9.66 7.36 7.73
N PRO A 130 10.21 8.32 8.50
CA PRO A 130 10.83 9.49 7.91
C PRO A 130 11.97 9.09 6.98
N VAL A 131 11.98 9.64 5.77
CA VAL A 131 13.11 9.48 4.85
C VAL A 131 14.17 10.49 5.26
N ARG A 132 15.35 10.00 5.64
CA ARG A 132 16.52 10.84 5.82
C ARG A 132 17.15 11.02 4.44
N VAL A 133 16.85 12.12 3.77
CA VAL A 133 17.61 12.52 2.58
C VAL A 133 18.98 12.97 3.09
N SER A 134 20.04 12.33 2.60
CA SER A 134 21.41 12.63 3.04
C SER A 134 21.92 13.93 2.40
N VAL A 135 22.38 14.83 3.28
CA VAL A 135 23.29 15.97 3.07
C VAL A 135 22.69 17.23 2.41
N ASP A 136 22.78 18.34 3.16
CA ASP A 136 22.53 19.76 2.80
C ASP A 136 21.15 20.40 3.09
N ASN A 137 20.15 19.69 3.61
CA ASN A 137 18.93 20.34 4.12
C ASN A 137 18.41 19.61 5.38
N GLU A 138 19.02 19.90 6.53
CA GLU A 138 18.60 19.36 7.83
C GLU A 138 17.17 19.79 8.23
N ASP A 139 16.59 20.78 7.57
CA ASP A 139 15.24 21.29 7.85
C ASP A 139 14.10 20.60 7.06
N ASN A 140 14.40 19.73 6.09
CA ASN A 140 13.39 19.04 5.30
C ASN A 140 13.34 17.53 5.59
N ALA A 141 13.15 17.17 6.87
CA ALA A 141 12.57 15.87 7.18
C ALA A 141 11.17 15.81 6.55
N THR A 142 11.09 15.33 5.30
CA THR A 142 9.81 15.17 4.58
C THR A 142 8.89 14.31 5.42
N ASN A 143 7.80 14.94 5.84
CA ASN A 143 6.84 14.53 6.84
C ASN A 143 6.47 13.03 6.76
N PRO A 144 6.64 12.23 7.84
CA PRO A 144 6.40 10.78 7.86
C PRO A 144 4.93 10.46 8.19
N GLY A 145 3.99 10.93 7.36
CA GLY A 145 2.58 10.89 7.72
C GLY A 145 1.74 9.85 6.96
N ASP A 146 2.19 9.34 5.82
CA ASP A 146 1.42 8.41 5.00
C ASP A 146 1.35 7.02 5.65
N GLY A 147 0.27 6.32 5.32
CA GLY A 147 -0.06 5.03 5.89
C GLY A 147 -0.10 3.93 4.85
N PHE A 148 0.06 2.70 5.32
CA PHE A 148 -0.16 1.52 4.51
C PHE A 148 -1.01 0.52 5.28
N ILE A 149 -2.15 0.16 4.72
CA ILE A 149 -3.11 -0.76 5.32
C ILE A 149 -2.98 -2.11 4.64
N ILE A 150 -2.79 -3.15 5.46
CA ILE A 150 -2.74 -4.54 5.03
C ILE A 150 -4.01 -5.21 5.57
N ARG A 151 -4.93 -5.53 4.67
CA ARG A 151 -6.26 -6.07 5.01
C ARG A 151 -6.48 -7.42 4.34
N PRO A 152 -6.38 -8.54 5.07
CA PRO A 152 -6.86 -9.83 4.60
C PRO A 152 -8.31 -9.73 4.14
N VAL A 153 -8.64 -10.32 3.01
CA VAL A 153 -10.01 -10.42 2.48
C VAL A 153 -10.22 -11.83 1.95
N ARG A 154 -11.46 -12.22 1.66
CA ARG A 154 -11.75 -13.59 1.22
C ARG A 154 -11.00 -14.02 -0.05
N LEU A 155 -10.67 -13.08 -0.93
CA LEU A 155 -9.98 -13.35 -2.19
C LEU A 155 -8.44 -13.29 -2.08
N GLY A 156 -7.88 -12.81 -0.96
CA GLY A 156 -6.45 -12.59 -0.81
C GLY A 156 -6.11 -11.45 0.16
N LEU A 157 -5.26 -10.52 -0.26
CA LEU A 157 -4.84 -9.35 0.53
C LEU A 157 -5.19 -8.06 -0.21
N LEU A 158 -6.01 -7.22 0.41
CA LEU A 158 -6.21 -5.84 0.01
C LEU A 158 -5.11 -4.99 0.66
N LEU A 159 -4.33 -4.31 -0.17
CA LEU A 159 -3.26 -3.43 0.23
C LEU A 159 -3.60 -2.00 -0.21
N VAL A 160 -3.51 -1.04 0.71
CA VAL A 160 -3.89 0.34 0.45
C VAL A 160 -2.84 1.29 0.98
N HIS A 161 -2.28 2.11 0.10
CA HIS A 161 -1.44 3.24 0.47
C HIS A 161 -2.34 4.46 0.67
N VAL A 162 -2.29 5.08 1.86
CA VAL A 162 -3.17 6.18 2.27
C VAL A 162 -2.38 7.44 2.59
N THR A 163 -2.99 8.58 2.30
CA THR A 163 -2.37 9.90 2.50
C THR A 163 -2.21 10.28 3.97
N ALA A 164 -1.18 11.06 4.26
CA ALA A 164 -0.94 11.69 5.55
C ALA A 164 -2.02 12.70 5.97
N SER A 165 -2.76 13.26 5.01
CA SER A 165 -3.77 14.29 5.30
C SER A 165 -5.04 13.74 5.94
N VAL A 166 -5.19 12.42 6.01
CA VAL A 166 -6.35 11.75 6.61
C VAL A 166 -5.92 10.92 7.82
N PRO A 167 -6.53 11.10 9.01
CA PRO A 167 -6.22 10.31 10.19
C PRO A 167 -6.36 8.80 9.99
N PRO A 168 -5.52 7.96 10.64
CA PRO A 168 -5.55 6.51 10.49
C PRO A 168 -6.94 5.88 10.69
N GLY A 169 -7.70 6.36 11.68
CA GLY A 169 -9.05 5.84 11.97
C GLY A 169 -10.03 6.03 10.79
N ILE A 170 -10.01 7.21 10.17
CA ILE A 170 -10.85 7.52 9.00
C ILE A 170 -10.39 6.70 7.78
N SER A 171 -9.07 6.57 7.60
CA SER A 171 -8.50 5.75 6.54
C SER A 171 -8.89 4.28 6.64
N LEU A 172 -8.90 3.73 7.86
CA LEU A 172 -9.34 2.36 8.13
C LEU A 172 -10.85 2.20 7.90
N GLU A 173 -11.67 3.14 8.35
CA GLU A 173 -13.11 3.11 8.13
C GLU A 173 -13.45 3.08 6.63
N ALA A 174 -12.79 3.91 5.82
CA ALA A 174 -12.97 3.92 4.37
C ALA A 174 -12.60 2.58 3.72
N VAL A 175 -11.52 1.93 4.19
CA VAL A 175 -11.14 0.58 3.72
C VAL A 175 -12.21 -0.45 4.08
N GLU A 176 -12.70 -0.46 5.32
CA GLU A 176 -13.72 -1.43 5.74
C GLU A 176 -15.06 -1.20 5.01
N GLN A 177 -15.46 0.05 4.77
CA GLN A 177 -16.62 0.37 3.94
C GLN A 177 -16.45 -0.13 2.50
N CYS A 178 -15.26 0.02 1.92
CA CYS A 178 -14.94 -0.51 0.59
C CYS A 178 -15.04 -2.04 0.55
N VAL A 179 -14.47 -2.73 1.55
CA VAL A 179 -14.55 -4.21 1.69
C VAL A 179 -16.00 -4.67 1.80
N ALA A 180 -16.81 -4.01 2.63
CA ALA A 180 -18.23 -4.34 2.81
C ALA A 180 -19.03 -4.12 1.53
N THR A 181 -18.81 -3.00 0.85
CA THR A 181 -19.53 -2.63 -0.39
C THR A 181 -19.19 -3.57 -1.55
N CYS A 182 -17.92 -3.97 -1.66
CA CYS A 182 -17.45 -4.86 -2.71
C CYS A 182 -17.64 -6.35 -2.38
N ALA A 183 -18.30 -6.68 -1.26
CA ALA A 183 -18.50 -8.04 -0.76
C ALA A 183 -17.18 -8.86 -0.68
N LEU A 184 -16.09 -8.20 -0.28
CA LEU A 184 -14.76 -8.80 -0.11
C LEU A 184 -14.56 -9.43 1.29
N GLY A 185 -15.58 -9.33 2.16
CA GLY A 185 -15.58 -9.88 3.52
C GLY A 185 -15.34 -11.38 3.61
#